data_AF-A0A955XTN3-F1
#
_entry.id   AF-A0A955XTN3-F1
#
_cell.length_a   1.000
_cell.length_b   1.000
_cell.length_c   1.000
_cell.angle_alpha   90.00
_cell.angle_beta   90.00
_cell.angle_gamma   90.00
#
_symmetry.space_group_name_H-M   'P 1'
#
loop_
_entity.id
_entity.type
_entity.pdbx_description
1 polymer ?
#
loop_
_entity_poly.entity_id
_entity_poly.type
_entity_poly.pdbx_seq_one_letter_code
_entity_poly.pdbx_strand_id
1 'polypeptide(L)'
;MAEAVVGRDIDAWCNKCKLELAHIVVAMVDGVPVKVLCKTCRSEHRYKSKTAATRKKSASAAPAKSPRAPQSTKSSDYIIAMKGKDLGDAVPYSPKGQYQPEDLVVHPKFGVGIVTASAGPNKIDVMFDTETKRLVHGL
;
A
#
# COMPACT_ATOMS: atom_id res chain seq x y z
N MET A 1 4.15 33.98 -3.17
CA MET A 1 3.97 32.52 -3.01
C MET A 1 2.68 32.35 -2.24
N ALA A 2 1.66 31.71 -2.82
CA ALA A 2 0.37 31.59 -2.16
C ALA A 2 0.48 30.60 -1.00
N GLU A 3 0.63 31.11 0.22
CA GLU A 3 0.45 30.32 1.43
C GLU A 3 -0.95 29.71 1.38
N ALA A 4 -1.02 28.39 1.44
CA ALA A 4 -2.29 27.71 1.54
C ALA A 4 -2.88 28.08 2.92
N VAL A 5 -4.07 28.67 2.92
CA VAL A 5 -4.85 28.99 4.13
C VAL A 5 -6.16 28.21 4.05
N VAL A 6 -6.68 27.79 5.21
CA VAL A 6 -7.99 27.10 5.27
C VAL A 6 -9.06 27.98 4.61
N GLY A 7 -9.89 27.39 3.75
CA GLY A 7 -10.91 28.11 2.99
C GLY A 7 -10.40 28.87 1.75
N ARG A 8 -9.12 28.76 1.39
CA ARG A 8 -8.60 29.17 0.07
C ARG A 8 -8.69 28.03 -0.94
N ASP A 9 -8.73 28.40 -2.21
CA ASP A 9 -8.59 27.47 -3.32
C ASP A 9 -7.13 27.08 -3.57
N ILE A 10 -6.93 25.82 -3.95
CA ILE A 10 -5.64 25.22 -4.28
C ILE A 10 -5.83 24.21 -5.41
N ASP A 11 -4.90 24.18 -6.36
CA ASP A 11 -4.90 23.18 -7.42
C ASP A 11 -4.33 21.86 -6.90
N ALA A 12 -5.13 20.80 -7.04
CA ALA A 12 -4.79 19.47 -6.57
C ALA A 12 -5.38 18.38 -7.46
N TRP A 13 -4.79 17.18 -7.40
CA TRP A 13 -5.31 16.01 -8.10
C TRP A 13 -6.57 15.46 -7.42
N CYS A 14 -7.68 15.43 -8.15
CA CYS A 14 -8.92 14.81 -7.67
C CYS A 14 -8.98 13.33 -8.06
N ASN A 15 -9.12 12.43 -7.09
CA ASN A 15 -9.27 10.99 -7.37
C ASN A 15 -10.60 10.63 -8.08
N LYS A 16 -11.66 11.44 -7.91
CA LYS A 16 -12.95 11.20 -8.58
C LYS A 16 -12.99 11.76 -10.00
N CYS A 17 -12.54 13.00 -10.18
CA CYS A 17 -12.52 13.65 -11.50
C CYS A 17 -11.34 13.18 -12.36
N LYS A 18 -10.29 12.61 -11.74
CA LYS A 18 -9.05 12.17 -12.39
C LYS A 18 -8.37 13.31 -13.18
N LEU A 19 -8.48 14.52 -12.65
CA LEU A 19 -7.96 15.75 -13.23
C LEU A 19 -7.40 16.65 -12.11
N GLU A 20 -6.50 17.55 -12.49
CA GLU A 20 -6.01 18.62 -11.63
C GLU A 20 -6.99 19.79 -11.70
N LEU A 21 -7.62 20.10 -10.57
CA LEU A 21 -8.72 21.06 -10.49
C LEU A 21 -8.56 21.91 -9.21
N ALA A 22 -9.31 23.01 -9.15
CA ALA A 22 -9.41 23.82 -7.95
C ALA A 22 -10.16 23.08 -6.82
N HIS A 23 -9.51 22.95 -5.68
CA HIS A 23 -10.06 22.40 -4.44
C HIS A 23 -10.02 23.46 -3.33
N ILE A 24 -10.92 23.37 -2.36
CA ILE A 24 -10.91 24.23 -1.17
C ILE A 24 -10.21 23.48 -0.05
N VAL A 25 -9.29 24.13 0.66
CA VAL A 25 -8.66 23.53 1.84
C VAL A 25 -9.66 23.46 2.99
N VAL A 26 -9.97 22.25 3.45
CA VAL A 26 -10.91 21.97 4.55
C VAL A 26 -10.17 21.86 5.88
N ALA A 27 -9.00 21.22 5.88
CA ALA A 27 -8.21 21.03 7.08
C ALA A 27 -6.71 21.15 6.78
N MET A 28 -6.01 21.77 7.72
CA MET A 28 -4.56 21.94 7.73
C MET A 28 -3.99 21.44 9.04
N VAL A 29 -2.80 20.87 8.97
CA VAL A 29 -2.01 20.44 10.13
C VAL A 29 -0.59 20.91 9.88
N ASP A 30 0.00 21.62 10.85
CA ASP A 30 1.37 22.17 10.77
C ASP A 30 1.62 23.02 9.51
N GLY A 31 0.62 23.80 9.08
CA GLY A 31 0.70 24.63 7.87
C GLY A 31 0.58 23.87 6.55
N VAL A 32 0.32 22.56 6.58
CA VAL A 32 0.16 21.72 5.39
C VAL A 32 -1.32 21.33 5.22
N PRO A 33 -1.93 21.55 4.04
CA PRO A 33 -3.26 21.04 3.75
C PRO A 33 -3.29 19.51 3.81
N VAL A 34 -4.12 18.95 4.70
CA VAL A 34 -4.30 17.50 4.84
C VAL A 34 -5.57 17.02 4.15
N LYS A 35 -6.61 17.86 4.08
CA LYS A 35 -7.92 17.53 3.52
C LYS A 35 -8.42 18.66 2.64
N VAL A 36 -8.89 18.32 1.45
CA VAL A 36 -9.39 19.27 0.45
C VAL A 36 -10.73 18.82 -0.13
N LEU A 37 -11.56 19.79 -0.51
CA LEU A 37 -12.89 19.61 -1.11
C LEU A 37 -12.83 20.03 -2.58
N CYS A 38 -13.11 19.12 -3.50
CA CYS A 38 -13.15 19.46 -4.92
C CYS A 38 -14.31 20.41 -5.26
N LYS A 39 -14.05 21.53 -5.93
CA LYS A 39 -15.13 22.46 -6.33
C LYS A 39 -16.01 21.89 -7.45
N THR A 40 -15.49 20.94 -8.23
CA THR A 40 -16.19 20.30 -9.35
C THR A 40 -17.11 19.16 -8.88
N CYS A 41 -16.57 18.16 -8.18
CA CYS A 41 -17.35 16.99 -7.75
C CYS A 41 -17.80 17.03 -6.29
N ARG A 42 -17.52 18.13 -5.57
CA ARG A 42 -17.89 18.36 -4.16
C ARG A 42 -17.48 17.23 -3.21
N SER A 43 -16.45 16.47 -3.58
CA SER A 43 -15.96 15.33 -2.79
C SER A 43 -14.73 15.73 -2.02
N GLU A 44 -14.72 15.40 -0.73
CA GLU A 44 -13.57 15.61 0.15
C GLU A 44 -12.58 14.45 0.02
N HIS A 45 -11.30 14.75 -0.09
CA HIS A 45 -10.22 13.76 -0.08
C HIS A 45 -8.92 14.31 0.49
N ARG A 46 -7.95 13.43 0.72
CA ARG A 46 -6.61 13.84 1.19
C ARG A 46 -5.89 14.64 0.10
N TYR A 47 -5.28 15.74 0.50
CA TYR A 47 -4.50 16.57 -0.41
C TYR A 47 -3.34 15.77 -1.00
N LYS A 48 -3.16 15.88 -2.32
CA LYS A 48 -2.04 15.25 -3.03
C LYS A 48 -1.51 16.27 -4.04
N SER A 49 -0.42 16.95 -3.68
CA SER A 49 0.31 17.84 -4.60
C SER A 49 1.26 17.04 -5.49
N LYS A 50 1.54 17.55 -6.70
CA LYS A 50 2.60 17.02 -7.57
C LYS A 50 4.01 17.35 -7.05
N THR A 51 4.16 18.21 -6.05
CA THR A 51 5.44 18.76 -5.57
C THR A 51 5.58 18.61 -4.06
N ALA A 52 5.80 17.39 -3.59
CA ALA A 52 6.22 17.15 -2.19
C ALA A 52 7.46 16.24 -2.15
N ALA A 53 8.47 16.59 -2.92
CA ALA A 53 9.84 16.16 -2.70
C ALA A 53 10.62 17.32 -2.06
N THR A 54 10.40 17.57 -0.77
CA THR A 54 11.43 18.11 0.16
C THR A 54 10.90 18.16 1.59
N ARG A 55 11.41 17.21 2.38
CA ARG A 55 11.73 17.20 3.82
C ARG A 55 11.19 18.36 4.69
N LYS A 56 10.61 17.98 5.84
CA LYS A 56 11.38 17.88 7.10
C LYS A 56 10.76 16.87 8.06
N LYS A 57 11.66 16.04 8.58
CA LYS A 57 11.49 15.00 9.59
C LYS A 57 11.64 15.69 10.94
N SER A 58 10.64 15.58 11.80
CA SER A 58 10.81 15.79 13.25
C SER A 58 10.08 14.66 13.96
N ALA A 59 10.86 13.88 14.69
CA ALA A 59 10.44 12.68 15.38
C ALA A 59 10.05 12.98 16.84
N SER A 60 9.09 12.22 17.36
CA SER A 60 9.05 11.69 18.73
C SER A 60 8.05 10.51 18.71
N ALA A 61 8.53 9.25 18.68
CA ALA A 61 8.75 8.36 19.84
C ALA A 61 7.43 7.97 20.53
N ALA A 62 6.96 6.71 20.69
CA ALA A 62 7.31 5.32 20.34
C ALA A 62 6.02 4.46 20.60
N PRO A 63 5.94 3.11 20.52
CA PRO A 63 6.90 2.11 20.03
C PRO A 63 6.36 1.16 18.94
N ALA A 64 7.32 0.53 18.25
CA ALA A 64 7.29 -0.79 17.58
C ALA A 64 5.98 -1.28 16.94
N LYS A 65 5.89 -1.14 15.61
CA LYS A 65 5.57 -2.20 14.65
C LYS A 65 6.22 -1.80 13.31
N SER A 66 6.94 -2.72 12.70
CA SER A 66 7.91 -2.57 11.60
C SER A 66 7.75 -1.41 10.62
N PRO A 67 8.84 -0.80 10.14
CA PRO A 67 8.79 0.22 9.10
C PRO A 67 8.24 -0.41 7.83
N ARG A 68 7.01 -0.02 7.47
CA ARG A 68 6.46 -0.28 6.14
C ARG A 68 7.33 0.49 5.15
N ALA A 69 8.23 -0.24 4.51
CA ALA A 69 9.06 0.24 3.42
C ALA A 69 8.17 0.90 2.35
N PRO A 70 8.69 1.97 1.70
CA PRO A 70 7.95 2.72 0.69
C PRO A 70 7.47 1.78 -0.41
N GLN A 71 6.21 1.92 -0.81
CA GLN A 71 5.56 1.16 -1.88
C GLN A 71 6.23 1.45 -3.23
N SER A 72 7.41 0.89 -3.47
CA SER A 72 7.97 0.75 -4.81
C SER A 72 7.39 -0.54 -5.36
N THR A 73 6.45 -0.39 -6.29
CA THR A 73 5.98 -1.42 -7.24
C THR A 73 5.95 -2.85 -6.68
N LYS A 74 4.79 -3.29 -6.14
CA LYS A 74 4.55 -4.66 -5.64
C LYS A 74 5.07 -5.77 -6.58
N SER A 75 5.05 -5.50 -7.89
CA SER A 75 5.63 -6.36 -8.93
C SER A 75 7.14 -6.53 -8.82
N SER A 76 7.90 -5.48 -8.49
CA SER A 76 9.35 -5.57 -8.30
C SER A 76 9.73 -6.42 -7.10
N ASP A 77 8.98 -6.34 -6.00
CA ASP A 77 9.21 -7.14 -4.79
C ASP A 77 8.97 -8.63 -5.04
N TYR A 78 7.89 -8.96 -5.76
CA TYR A 78 7.61 -10.33 -6.21
C TYR A 78 8.71 -10.88 -7.14
N ILE A 79 9.16 -10.09 -8.13
CA ILE A 79 10.22 -10.49 -9.06
C ILE A 79 11.55 -10.75 -8.32
N ILE A 80 11.87 -9.97 -7.29
CA ILE A 80 13.06 -10.18 -6.45
C ILE A 80 12.88 -11.44 -5.60
N ALA A 81 11.72 -11.62 -4.96
CA ALA A 81 11.44 -12.76 -4.10
C ALA A 81 11.39 -14.10 -4.85
N MET A 82 10.97 -14.09 -6.13
CA MET A 82 11.00 -15.26 -7.01
C MET A 82 12.36 -15.52 -7.67
N LYS A 83 13.30 -14.57 -7.61
CA LYS A 83 14.58 -14.70 -8.32
C LYS A 83 15.41 -15.83 -7.70
N GLY A 84 15.53 -16.94 -8.43
CA GLY A 84 16.32 -18.11 -8.01
C GLY A 84 15.52 -19.16 -7.23
N LYS A 85 14.19 -19.06 -7.16
CA LYS A 85 13.33 -20.13 -6.65
C LYS A 85 12.84 -21.02 -7.79
N ASP A 86 12.94 -22.32 -7.58
CA ASP A 86 12.50 -23.30 -8.55
C ASP A 86 10.98 -23.44 -8.50
N LEU A 87 10.31 -23.19 -9.62
CA LEU A 87 8.85 -23.31 -9.74
C LEU A 87 8.39 -24.77 -9.67
N GLY A 88 9.32 -25.74 -9.76
CA GLY A 88 9.07 -27.16 -9.62
C GLY A 88 8.69 -27.60 -8.20
N ASP A 89 9.11 -26.83 -7.18
CA ASP A 89 8.79 -27.10 -5.77
C ASP A 89 7.44 -26.49 -5.33
N ALA A 90 6.69 -25.87 -6.26
CA ALA A 90 5.46 -25.18 -5.94
C ALA A 90 4.32 -26.18 -5.61
N VAL A 91 3.90 -26.19 -4.36
CA VAL A 91 2.85 -27.08 -3.85
C VAL A 91 1.47 -26.47 -4.14
N PRO A 92 0.47 -27.25 -4.60
CA PRO A 92 -0.89 -26.73 -4.74
C PRO A 92 -1.46 -26.29 -3.38
N TYR A 93 -2.14 -25.15 -3.38
CA TYR A 93 -2.79 -24.61 -2.19
C TYR A 93 -3.92 -25.53 -1.72
N SER A 94 -3.86 -25.93 -0.45
CA SER A 94 -4.87 -26.69 0.27
C SER A 94 -5.05 -26.09 1.67
N PRO A 95 -6.28 -25.80 2.11
CA PRO A 95 -6.53 -25.27 3.45
C PRO A 95 -6.11 -26.21 4.59
N LYS A 96 -5.97 -27.51 4.30
CA LYS A 96 -5.47 -28.53 5.24
C LYS A 96 -3.95 -28.72 5.16
N GLY A 97 -3.32 -28.11 4.15
CA GLY A 97 -1.87 -28.15 3.97
C GLY A 97 -1.16 -27.39 5.08
N GLN A 98 0.11 -27.72 5.31
CA GLN A 98 1.00 -26.96 6.17
C GLN A 98 2.05 -26.28 5.30
N TYR A 99 2.23 -24.97 5.49
CA TYR A 99 3.15 -24.16 4.71
C TYR A 99 4.09 -23.42 5.65
N GLN A 100 5.33 -23.28 5.23
CA GLN A 100 6.36 -22.54 5.96
C GLN A 100 6.67 -21.23 5.23
N PRO A 101 7.21 -20.21 5.92
CA PRO A 101 7.78 -19.06 5.24
C PRO A 101 8.81 -19.53 4.20
N GLU A 102 8.84 -18.85 3.06
CA GLU A 102 9.60 -19.16 1.84
C GLU A 102 9.09 -20.31 0.95
N ASP A 103 8.06 -21.03 1.36
CA ASP A 103 7.44 -22.08 0.54
C ASP A 103 6.69 -21.51 -0.68
N LEU A 104 6.72 -22.23 -1.81
CA LEU A 104 6.00 -21.83 -3.02
C LEU A 104 4.65 -22.52 -3.07
N VAL A 105 3.61 -21.72 -3.25
CA VAL A 105 2.22 -22.18 -3.24
C VAL A 105 1.51 -21.78 -4.53
N VAL A 106 0.86 -22.75 -5.17
CA VAL A 106 0.05 -22.53 -6.37
C VAL A 106 -1.42 -22.40 -5.98
N HIS A 107 -2.00 -21.21 -6.14
CA HIS A 107 -3.40 -20.96 -5.87
C HIS A 107 -4.20 -20.83 -7.18
N PRO A 108 -5.35 -21.53 -7.36
CA PRO A 108 -6.09 -21.55 -8.63
C PRO A 108 -6.57 -20.18 -9.11
N LYS A 109 -6.85 -19.25 -8.17
CA LYS A 109 -7.29 -17.88 -8.48
C LYS A 109 -6.15 -16.86 -8.62
N PHE A 110 -5.03 -17.08 -7.96
CA PHE A 110 -3.98 -16.05 -7.79
C PHE A 110 -2.67 -16.42 -8.47
N GLY A 111 -2.54 -17.66 -8.95
CA GLY A 111 -1.32 -18.17 -9.55
C GLY A 111 -0.32 -18.63 -8.50
N VAL A 112 0.95 -18.62 -8.88
CA VAL A 112 2.06 -19.00 -7.99
C VAL A 112 2.39 -17.84 -7.07
N GLY A 113 2.60 -18.13 -5.80
CA GLY A 113 3.01 -17.17 -4.79
C GLY A 113 4.01 -17.78 -3.83
N ILE A 114 4.75 -16.92 -3.14
CA ILE A 114 5.71 -17.31 -2.10
C ILE A 114 5.16 -16.92 -0.73
N VAL A 115 5.20 -17.84 0.23
CA VAL A 115 4.82 -17.54 1.61
C VAL A 115 5.86 -16.60 2.20
N THR A 116 5.45 -15.42 2.66
CA THR A 116 6.37 -14.43 3.24
C THR A 116 6.42 -14.52 4.76
N ALA A 117 5.30 -14.87 5.40
CA ALA A 117 5.24 -14.99 6.85
C ALA A 117 4.05 -15.83 7.31
N SER A 118 4.17 -16.45 8.48
CA SER A 118 3.04 -16.99 9.24
C SER A 118 2.36 -15.85 10.03
N ALA A 119 1.10 -15.59 9.72
CA ALA A 119 0.29 -14.52 10.30
C ALA A 119 -0.60 -14.97 11.47
N GLY A 120 -0.28 -16.12 12.06
CA GLY A 120 -1.02 -16.79 13.12
C GLY A 120 -0.86 -18.31 13.04
N PRO A 121 -1.58 -19.08 13.89
CA PRO A 121 -1.47 -20.54 13.90
C PRO A 121 -2.01 -21.20 12.62
N ASN A 122 -3.07 -20.63 12.03
CA ASN A 122 -3.74 -21.19 10.85
C ASN A 122 -3.77 -20.19 9.68
N LYS A 123 -2.84 -19.23 9.64
CA LYS A 123 -2.85 -18.14 8.66
C LYS A 123 -1.44 -17.87 8.16
N ILE A 124 -1.32 -17.72 6.85
CA ILE A 124 -0.08 -17.37 6.15
C ILE A 124 -0.31 -16.16 5.27
N ASP A 125 0.67 -15.28 5.17
CA ASP A 125 0.72 -14.27 4.12
C ASP A 125 1.51 -14.82 2.94
N VAL A 126 0.89 -14.82 1.77
CA VAL A 126 1.47 -15.31 0.52
C VAL A 126 1.55 -14.14 -0.45
N MET A 127 2.74 -13.88 -0.97
CA MET A 127 3.00 -12.84 -1.95
C MET A 127 2.86 -13.40 -3.36
N PHE A 128 1.87 -12.91 -4.08
CA PHE A 128 1.63 -13.21 -5.49
C PHE A 128 2.11 -12.04 -6.37
N ASP A 129 2.22 -12.27 -7.68
CA ASP A 129 2.58 -11.26 -8.69
C ASP A 129 1.75 -9.96 -8.58
N THR A 130 0.45 -10.13 -8.32
CA THR A 130 -0.50 -9.01 -8.26
C THR A 130 -0.60 -8.38 -6.88
N GLU A 131 -0.65 -9.20 -5.83
CA GLU A 131 -0.90 -8.75 -4.45
C GLU A 131 -0.49 -9.79 -3.40
N THR A 132 -0.07 -9.32 -2.23
CA THR A 132 0.08 -10.14 -1.03
C THR A 132 -1.29 -10.46 -0.42
N LYS A 133 -1.63 -11.74 -0.32
CA LYS A 133 -2.90 -12.21 0.25
C LYS A 133 -2.67 -13.12 1.44
N ARG A 134 -3.55 -12.97 2.44
CA ARG A 134 -3.58 -13.84 3.60
C ARG A 134 -4.46 -15.06 3.32
N LEU A 135 -3.87 -16.24 3.40
CA LEU A 135 -4.52 -17.52 3.19
C LEU A 135 -4.58 -18.32 4.50
N VAL A 136 -5.46 -19.31 4.52
CA VAL A 136 -5.69 -20.17 5.68
C VAL A 136 -4.97 -21.50 5.45
N HIS A 137 -4.35 -22.06 6.48
CA HIS A 137 -3.68 -23.36 6.39
C HIS A 137 -3.84 -24.12 7.70
N GLY A 138 -3.54 -25.42 7.72
CA GLY A 138 -3.55 -26.25 8.93
C GLY A 138 -4.93 -26.41 9.59
N LEU A 139 -6.01 -26.41 8.81
CA LEU A 139 -7.36 -26.77 9.27
C LEU A 139 -7.51 -28.27 9.56
#